data_AF-A0A8C0XQH2-F1
#
_entry.id   AF-A0A8C0XQH2-F1
#
_cell.length_a   1.000
_cell.length_b   1.000
_cell.length_c   1.000
_cell.angle_alpha   90.00
_cell.angle_beta   90.00
_cell.angle_gamma   90.00
#
_symmetry.space_group_name_H-M   'P 1'
#
loop_
_entity.id
_entity.type
_entity.pdbx_description
1 polymer ?
#
loop_
_entity_poly.entity_id
_entity_poly.type
_entity_poly.pdbx_seq_one_letter_code
_entity_poly.pdbx_strand_id
1 'polypeptide(L)'
;MAGYVLNPLLRRFPTLSPFRSAYGFQNVKLLEQFVCAHTGTIFHAPYTGVCMKQHKKLTQAIRKARDHGLLSYHIPQVEPRDLDFSTSHGAVSATPPAPTLVSGDPWYPWYSWKQPPERELSRIRRLYQGNLLEESGPPPESMPEVPCTASGEASPEQTSPQSAA
;
A
#
# COMPACT_ATOMS: atom_id res chain seq x y z
N MET A 1 0.42 -47.27 -15.03
CA MET A 1 1.65 -46.46 -14.97
C MET A 1 1.92 -45.93 -16.37
N ALA A 2 1.54 -44.67 -16.65
CA ALA A 2 1.73 -44.07 -17.97
C ALA A 2 3.14 -43.47 -18.04
N GLY A 3 3.99 -44.05 -18.89
CA GLY A 3 5.35 -43.59 -19.11
C GLY A 3 5.35 -42.26 -19.86
N TYR A 4 5.94 -41.23 -19.25
CA TYR A 4 6.29 -40.00 -19.97
C TYR A 4 7.51 -40.27 -20.83
N VAL A 5 7.29 -40.44 -22.14
CA VAL A 5 8.35 -40.43 -23.14
C VAL A 5 8.94 -39.02 -23.15
N LEU A 6 10.11 -38.87 -22.53
CA LEU A 6 10.99 -37.72 -22.70
C LEU A 6 11.40 -37.68 -24.17
N ASN A 7 10.72 -36.86 -24.97
CA ASN A 7 11.12 -36.60 -26.34
C ASN A 7 12.39 -35.69 -26.29
N PRO A 8 13.60 -36.20 -26.60
CA PRO A 8 14.85 -35.46 -26.43
C PRO A 8 15.24 -34.65 -27.68
N LEU A 9 14.34 -34.52 -28.66
CA LEU A 9 14.62 -33.84 -29.91
C LEU A 9 13.73 -32.61 -30.06
N LEU A 10 14.39 -31.45 -30.22
CA LEU A 10 13.88 -30.07 -30.34
C LEU A 10 13.59 -29.34 -29.02
N ARG A 11 14.63 -28.86 -28.33
CA ARG A 11 14.82 -27.42 -28.05
C ARG A 11 16.29 -27.12 -27.84
N ARG A 12 17.00 -26.78 -28.93
CA ARG A 12 18.26 -26.05 -28.86
C ARG A 12 17.91 -24.64 -28.38
N PHE A 13 17.76 -24.46 -27.06
CA PHE A 13 17.57 -23.13 -26.50
C PHE A 13 18.82 -22.32 -26.83
N PRO A 14 18.68 -21.14 -27.45
CA PRO A 14 19.84 -20.29 -27.70
C PRO A 14 20.47 -20.00 -26.35
N THR A 15 21.74 -20.36 -26.19
CA THR A 15 22.59 -19.88 -25.11
C THR A 15 22.57 -18.37 -25.20
N LEU A 16 21.70 -17.71 -24.43
CA LEU A 16 21.66 -16.26 -24.36
C LEU A 16 23.05 -15.79 -23.95
N SER A 17 23.71 -15.11 -24.88
CA SER A 17 25.06 -14.61 -24.78
C SER A 17 25.22 -13.66 -23.57
N PRO A 18 26.46 -13.39 -23.10
CA PRO A 18 26.72 -12.73 -21.82
C PRO A 18 26.33 -11.26 -21.73
N PHE A 19 25.76 -10.67 -22.78
CA PHE A 19 25.65 -9.21 -22.90
C PHE A 19 24.25 -8.70 -22.62
N ARG A 20 24.16 -7.92 -21.54
CA ARG A 20 23.14 -6.89 -21.24
C ARG A 20 21.70 -7.41 -21.22
N SER A 21 21.26 -7.74 -19.99
CA SER A 21 19.89 -8.09 -19.60
C SER A 21 18.82 -7.13 -20.15
N ALA A 22 18.40 -7.34 -21.40
CA ALA A 22 17.24 -6.73 -22.03
C ALA A 22 15.95 -7.51 -21.71
N TYR A 23 15.84 -8.08 -20.50
CA TYR A 23 14.60 -8.66 -19.99
C TYR A 23 13.63 -7.52 -19.59
N GLY A 24 13.21 -6.75 -20.59
CA GLY A 24 12.11 -5.82 -20.48
C GLY A 24 10.79 -6.59 -20.57
N PHE A 25 9.80 -6.17 -19.79
CA PHE A 25 8.44 -6.73 -19.85
C PHE A 25 7.77 -6.53 -21.23
N GLN A 26 8.28 -5.59 -22.04
CA GLN A 26 7.85 -5.33 -23.41
C GLN A 26 8.28 -6.41 -24.41
N ASN A 27 9.30 -7.21 -24.10
CA ASN A 27 9.87 -8.19 -25.02
C ASN A 27 9.12 -9.53 -24.95
N VAL A 28 7.83 -9.53 -25.31
CA VAL A 28 6.93 -10.69 -25.17
C VAL A 28 7.46 -11.93 -25.89
N LYS A 29 7.95 -11.78 -27.13
CA LYS A 29 8.51 -12.89 -27.94
C LYS A 29 9.69 -13.60 -27.27
N LEU A 30 10.50 -12.87 -26.49
CA LEU A 30 11.60 -13.46 -25.73
C LEU A 30 11.06 -14.18 -24.50
N LEU A 31 10.15 -13.54 -23.77
CA LEU A 31 9.58 -14.07 -22.53
C LEU A 31 8.77 -15.36 -22.75
N GLU A 32 8.04 -15.46 -23.86
CA GLU A 32 7.27 -16.65 -24.26
C GLU A 32 8.14 -17.91 -24.37
N GLN A 33 9.40 -17.79 -24.79
CA GLN A 33 10.32 -18.94 -24.93
C GLN A 33 10.62 -19.63 -23.59
N PHE A 34 10.52 -18.88 -22.48
CA PHE A 34 10.79 -19.35 -21.13
C PHE A 34 9.53 -19.86 -20.40
N VAL A 35 8.39 -19.89 -21.10
CA VAL A 35 7.10 -20.37 -20.59
C VAL A 35 6.64 -21.61 -21.37
N CYS A 36 6.04 -22.57 -20.68
CA CYS A 36 5.42 -23.72 -21.33
C CYS A 36 4.13 -23.29 -22.08
N ALA A 37 4.05 -23.58 -23.39
CA ALA A 37 2.88 -23.23 -24.21
C ALA A 37 1.58 -23.93 -23.79
N HIS A 38 1.67 -25.10 -23.14
CA HIS A 38 0.50 -25.89 -22.74
C HIS A 38 0.07 -25.64 -21.29
N THR A 39 1.01 -25.40 -20.38
CA THR A 39 0.75 -25.26 -18.94
C THR A 39 0.82 -23.81 -18.46
N GLY A 40 1.46 -22.91 -19.20
CA GLY A 40 1.68 -21.52 -18.78
C GLY A 40 2.65 -21.37 -17.60
N THR A 41 3.36 -22.44 -17.22
CA THR A 41 4.37 -22.45 -16.15
C THR A 41 5.72 -21.95 -16.67
N ILE A 42 6.45 -21.21 -15.83
CA ILE A 42 7.79 -20.72 -16.16
C ILE A 42 8.79 -21.86 -15.93
N PHE A 43 9.67 -22.11 -16.90
CA PHE A 43 10.68 -23.16 -16.76
C PHE A 43 11.70 -22.84 -15.66
N HIS A 44 12.11 -23.85 -14.90
CA HIS A 44 13.12 -23.70 -13.85
C HIS A 44 14.51 -23.33 -14.40
N ALA A 45 15.32 -22.63 -13.60
CA ALA A 45 16.65 -22.19 -14.02
C ALA A 45 17.55 -23.31 -14.58
N PRO A 46 17.64 -24.51 -13.98
CA PRO A 46 18.46 -25.61 -14.54
C PRO A 46 17.97 -26.11 -15.90
N TYR A 47 16.66 -26.04 -16.16
CA TYR A 47 16.07 -26.45 -17.44
C TYR A 47 16.38 -25.46 -18.56
N THR A 48 16.45 -24.17 -18.23
CA THR A 48 16.71 -23.07 -19.18
C THR A 48 18.19 -22.73 -19.34
N GLY A 49 19.04 -23.14 -18.41
CA GLY A 49 20.47 -22.80 -18.38
C GLY A 49 20.79 -21.36 -17.99
N VAL A 50 19.82 -20.57 -17.49
CA VAL A 50 20.08 -19.19 -17.04
C VAL A 50 20.56 -19.13 -15.58
N CYS A 51 21.44 -18.18 -15.25
CA CYS A 51 21.88 -18.00 -13.88
C CYS A 51 20.74 -17.50 -12.97
N MET A 52 20.78 -17.80 -11.67
CA MET A 52 19.69 -17.45 -10.73
C MET A 52 19.38 -15.95 -10.70
N LYS A 53 20.40 -15.08 -10.83
CA LYS A 53 20.22 -13.62 -10.90
C LYS A 53 19.39 -13.21 -12.12
N GLN A 54 19.64 -13.82 -13.28
CA GLN A 54 18.87 -13.57 -14.51
C GLN A 54 17.49 -14.22 -14.43
N HIS A 55 17.39 -15.44 -13.90
CA HIS A 55 16.12 -16.12 -13.71
C HIS A 55 15.14 -15.33 -12.83
N LYS A 56 15.65 -14.68 -11.76
CA LYS A 56 14.86 -13.77 -10.91
C LYS A 56 14.34 -12.57 -11.70
N LYS A 57 15.20 -11.92 -12.50
CA LYS A 57 14.81 -10.79 -13.36
C LYS A 57 13.79 -11.19 -14.43
N LEU A 58 14.00 -12.35 -15.04
CA LEU A 58 13.10 -12.94 -16.03
C LEU A 58 11.73 -13.23 -15.42
N THR A 59 11.68 -13.86 -14.26
CA THR A 59 10.41 -14.14 -13.55
C THR A 59 9.67 -12.85 -13.23
N GLN A 60 10.38 -11.81 -12.78
CA GLN A 60 9.80 -10.49 -12.54
C GLN A 60 9.28 -9.85 -13.83
N ALA A 61 10.03 -9.95 -14.94
CA ALA A 61 9.63 -9.43 -16.23
C ALA A 61 8.39 -10.15 -16.79
N ILE A 62 8.30 -11.47 -16.64
CA ILE A 62 7.11 -12.27 -17.02
C ILE A 62 5.90 -11.86 -16.19
N ARG A 63 6.04 -11.75 -14.85
CA ARG A 63 4.95 -11.29 -13.97
C ARG A 63 4.47 -9.91 -14.39
N LYS A 64 5.40 -8.97 -14.55
CA LYS A 64 5.10 -7.62 -15.01
C LYS A 64 4.42 -7.63 -16.40
N ALA A 65 4.89 -8.44 -17.34
CA ALA A 65 4.26 -8.54 -18.66
C ALA A 65 2.83 -9.08 -18.59
N ARG A 66 2.52 -10.00 -17.66
CA ARG A 66 1.15 -10.47 -17.39
C ARG A 66 0.28 -9.40 -16.74
N ASP A 67 0.81 -8.67 -15.77
CA ASP A 67 0.10 -7.59 -15.09
C ASP A 67 -0.26 -6.45 -16.08
N HIS A 68 0.63 -6.18 -17.04
CA HIS A 68 0.41 -5.22 -18.12
C HIS A 68 -0.39 -5.78 -19.31
N GLY A 69 -0.84 -7.05 -19.27
CA GLY A 69 -1.61 -7.68 -20.34
C GLY A 69 -0.84 -7.94 -21.64
N LEU A 70 0.49 -7.85 -21.63
CA LEU A 70 1.34 -8.08 -22.81
C LEU A 70 1.60 -9.57 -23.07
N LEU A 71 1.57 -10.40 -22.02
CA LEU A 71 1.80 -11.83 -22.11
C LEU A 71 0.53 -12.58 -21.68
N SER A 72 -0.03 -13.38 -22.58
CA SER A 72 -1.25 -14.15 -22.33
C SER A 72 -1.00 -15.30 -21.35
N TYR A 73 -1.98 -15.56 -20.49
CA TYR A 73 -1.97 -16.68 -19.57
C TYR A 73 -3.41 -17.06 -19.23
N HIS A 74 -3.60 -18.29 -18.74
CA HIS A 74 -4.92 -18.76 -18.33
C HIS A 74 -5.35 -18.08 -17.03
N ILE A 75 -6.42 -17.28 -17.10
CA ILE A 75 -7.09 -16.70 -15.94
C ILE A 75 -8.36 -17.52 -15.70
N PRO A 76 -8.48 -18.24 -14.57
CA PRO A 76 -9.69 -18.97 -14.27
C PRO A 76 -10.85 -18.00 -14.03
N GLN A 77 -12.04 -18.42 -14.44
CA GLN A 77 -13.26 -17.78 -13.97
C GLN A 77 -13.42 -18.10 -12.47
N VAL A 78 -13.61 -17.08 -11.66
CA VAL A 78 -13.79 -17.20 -10.21
C VAL A 78 -15.17 -16.66 -9.87
N GLU A 79 -15.88 -17.36 -8.99
CA GLU A 79 -17.20 -16.93 -8.52
C GLU A 79 -17.10 -15.61 -7.74
N PRO A 80 -18.13 -14.76 -7.81
CA PRO A 80 -18.23 -13.57 -6.98
C PRO A 80 -18.10 -13.92 -5.49
N ARG A 81 -17.52 -12.99 -4.71
CA ARG A 81 -17.33 -13.23 -3.26
C ARG A 81 -18.67 -13.31 -2.51
N ASP A 82 -19.59 -12.42 -2.83
CA ASP A 82 -20.88 -12.28 -2.17
C ASP A 82 -21.99 -12.71 -3.11
N LEU A 83 -23.03 -13.36 -2.57
CA LEU A 83 -24.21 -13.79 -3.33
C LEU A 83 -25.16 -12.61 -3.62
N ASP A 84 -25.30 -11.72 -2.62
CA ASP A 84 -26.19 -10.58 -2.68
C ASP A 84 -25.37 -9.29 -2.85
N PHE A 85 -25.71 -8.50 -3.87
CA PHE A 85 -25.07 -7.21 -4.13
C PHE A 85 -25.87 -6.03 -3.55
N SER A 86 -26.68 -6.30 -2.53
CA SER A 86 -27.53 -5.29 -1.90
C SER A 86 -26.72 -4.37 -1.00
N THR A 87 -26.74 -3.07 -1.30
CA THR A 87 -26.07 -2.03 -0.50
C THR A 87 -27.04 -1.31 0.44
N SER A 88 -28.17 -1.94 0.79
CA SER A 88 -29.17 -1.38 1.71
C SER A 88 -28.77 -1.45 3.18
N HIS A 89 -27.72 -2.21 3.51
CA HIS A 89 -27.28 -2.36 4.90
C HIS A 89 -26.62 -1.08 5.43
N GLY A 90 -26.94 -0.73 6.69
CA GLY A 90 -26.47 0.46 7.39
C GLY A 90 -24.95 0.67 7.39
N ALA A 91 -24.16 -0.41 7.33
CA ALA A 91 -22.70 -0.35 7.34
C ALA A 91 -22.08 0.14 6.02
N VAL A 92 -22.79 -0.01 4.90
CA VAL A 92 -22.32 0.48 3.59
C VAL A 92 -23.07 1.74 3.15
N SER A 93 -24.28 1.95 3.66
CA SER A 93 -25.05 3.18 3.44
C SER A 93 -24.63 4.30 4.40
N ALA A 94 -25.03 5.54 4.09
CA ALA A 94 -24.83 6.65 5.00
C ALA A 94 -25.60 6.42 6.32
N THR A 95 -24.86 6.34 7.44
CA THR A 95 -25.47 6.28 8.77
C THR A 95 -25.88 7.70 9.20
N PRO A 96 -27.13 7.92 9.64
CA PRO A 96 -27.57 9.24 10.10
C PRO A 96 -26.65 9.79 11.21
N PRO A 97 -26.20 11.05 11.12
CA PRO A 97 -25.27 11.61 12.09
C PRO A 97 -25.97 11.79 13.44
N ALA A 98 -25.26 11.47 14.53
CA ALA A 98 -25.75 11.76 15.86
C ALA A 98 -25.78 13.27 16.12
N PRO A 99 -26.68 13.77 17.00
CA PRO A 99 -26.77 15.19 17.29
C PRO A 99 -25.46 15.83 17.75
N THR A 100 -24.65 15.11 18.54
CA THR A 100 -23.33 15.57 19.01
C THR A 100 -22.33 15.73 17.86
N LEU A 101 -22.43 14.89 16.82
CA LEU A 101 -21.60 15.03 15.63
C LEU A 101 -21.99 16.28 14.83
N VAL A 102 -23.27 16.65 14.81
CA VAL A 102 -23.78 17.86 14.13
C VAL A 102 -23.36 19.13 14.88
N SER A 103 -23.34 19.10 16.22
CA SER A 103 -22.87 20.23 17.03
C SER A 103 -21.36 20.36 17.11
N GLY A 104 -20.61 19.32 16.71
CA GLY A 104 -19.15 19.26 16.86
C GLY A 104 -18.70 18.91 18.28
N ASP A 105 -19.63 18.51 19.15
CA ASP A 105 -19.32 18.09 20.52
C ASP A 105 -18.78 16.66 20.56
N PRO A 106 -17.95 16.33 21.56
CA PRO A 106 -17.58 14.95 21.83
C PRO A 106 -18.82 14.10 22.10
N TRP A 107 -18.76 12.82 21.71
CA TRP A 107 -19.88 11.89 21.85
C TRP A 107 -20.41 11.79 23.29
N TYR A 108 -19.52 11.93 24.27
CA TYR A 108 -19.90 11.97 25.68
C TYR A 108 -19.37 13.24 26.36
N PRO A 109 -20.16 13.85 27.28
CA PRO A 109 -19.75 15.08 27.96
C PRO A 109 -18.53 14.96 28.87
N TRP A 110 -18.10 13.74 29.21
CA TRP A 110 -16.95 13.49 30.09
C TRP A 110 -15.63 13.33 29.32
N TYR A 111 -15.66 13.34 27.98
CA TYR A 111 -14.44 13.46 27.16
C TYR A 111 -13.81 14.85 27.27
N SER A 112 -14.62 15.90 27.44
CA SER A 112 -14.11 17.26 27.68
C SER A 112 -13.61 17.40 29.11
N TRP A 113 -12.48 18.08 29.28
CA TRP A 113 -12.00 18.45 30.61
C TRP A 113 -13.02 19.33 31.33
N LYS A 114 -13.32 18.98 32.58
CA LYS A 114 -14.21 19.76 33.46
C LYS A 114 -13.49 19.97 34.79
N GLN A 115 -13.31 21.22 35.18
CA GLN A 115 -12.72 21.55 36.47
C GLN A 115 -13.67 21.12 37.61
N PRO A 116 -13.25 20.20 38.50
CA PRO A 116 -14.06 19.81 39.65
C PRO A 116 -14.22 20.97 40.65
N PRO A 117 -15.27 20.96 41.48
CA PRO A 117 -15.47 22.00 42.49
C PRO A 117 -14.37 21.96 43.56
N GLU A 118 -13.97 23.14 44.02
CA GLU A 118 -12.86 23.32 44.98
C GLU A 118 -13.06 22.55 46.30
N ARG A 119 -14.30 22.36 46.73
CA ARG A 119 -14.64 21.54 47.90
C ARG A 119 -14.17 20.09 47.76
N GLU A 120 -14.28 19.52 46.56
CA GLU A 120 -13.85 18.16 46.27
C GLU A 120 -12.34 18.08 46.11
N LEU A 121 -11.73 19.08 45.46
CA LEU A 121 -10.28 19.22 45.40
C LEU A 121 -9.68 19.29 46.80
N SER A 122 -10.24 20.12 47.69
CA SER A 122 -9.83 20.23 49.09
C SER A 122 -9.94 18.90 49.85
N ARG A 123 -11.01 18.12 49.61
CA ARG A 123 -11.18 16.79 50.20
C ARG A 123 -10.07 15.83 49.73
N ILE A 124 -9.73 15.86 48.44
CA ILE A 124 -8.66 15.03 47.85
C ILE A 124 -7.28 15.47 48.37
N ARG A 125 -6.99 16.78 48.40
CA ARG A 125 -5.74 17.33 48.96
C ARG A 125 -5.55 16.93 50.42
N ARG A 126 -6.64 16.86 51.20
CA ARG A 126 -6.62 16.36 52.57
C ARG A 126 -6.40 14.84 52.65
N LEU A 127 -6.99 14.07 51.74
CA LEU A 127 -6.86 12.61 51.73
C LEU A 127 -5.44 12.15 51.38
N TYR A 128 -4.78 12.87 50.47
CA TYR A 128 -3.45 12.53 49.95
C TYR A 128 -2.34 13.48 50.44
N GLN A 129 -2.47 14.00 51.67
CA GLN A 129 -1.46 14.88 52.26
C GLN A 129 -0.08 14.20 52.26
N GLY A 130 0.94 14.91 51.77
CA GLY A 130 2.33 14.44 51.70
C GLY A 130 2.70 13.65 50.44
N ASN A 131 1.73 13.25 49.59
CA ASN A 131 1.98 12.50 48.34
C ASN A 131 1.21 13.10 47.13
N LEU A 132 1.09 14.42 47.06
CA LEU A 132 0.36 15.10 45.99
C LEU A 132 1.33 15.72 44.97
N LEU A 133 1.02 15.54 43.68
CA LEU A 133 1.72 16.20 42.57
C LEU A 133 1.12 17.60 42.29
N GLU A 134 1.81 18.39 41.45
CA GLU A 134 1.31 19.69 41.00
C GLU A 134 -0.01 19.54 40.20
N GLU A 135 -0.96 20.44 40.46
CA GLU A 135 -2.26 20.43 39.78
C GLU A 135 -2.07 20.82 38.31
N SER A 136 -2.47 19.93 37.40
CA SER A 136 -2.46 20.22 35.96
C SER A 136 -3.73 20.96 35.56
N GLY A 137 -3.58 22.06 34.82
CA GLY A 137 -4.69 22.80 34.24
C GLY A 137 -5.38 22.07 33.08
N PRO A 138 -6.37 22.71 32.42
CA PRO A 138 -7.00 22.13 31.24
C PRO A 138 -5.94 21.75 30.19
N PRO A 139 -6.06 20.57 29.55
CA PRO A 139 -5.16 20.19 28.47
C PRO A 139 -5.30 21.17 27.30
N PRO A 140 -4.23 21.37 26.50
CA PRO A 140 -4.31 22.22 25.31
C PRO A 140 -5.37 21.70 24.34
N GLU A 141 -6.14 22.62 23.73
CA GLU A 141 -7.25 22.27 22.83
C GLU A 141 -6.79 21.57 21.54
N SER A 142 -5.57 21.86 21.12
CA SER A 142 -4.91 21.20 19.99
C SER A 142 -3.59 20.58 20.44
N MET A 143 -3.19 19.52 19.73
CA MET A 143 -1.87 18.95 19.92
C MET A 143 -0.82 20.01 19.57
N PRO A 144 0.16 20.27 20.46
CA PRO A 144 1.21 21.22 20.17
C PRO A 144 2.01 20.76 18.96
N GLU A 145 1.99 21.58 17.91
CA GLU A 145 2.73 21.31 16.70
C GLU A 145 4.19 21.72 16.92
N VAL A 146 5.11 20.76 16.76
CA VAL A 146 6.55 21.07 16.78
C VAL A 146 6.87 21.85 15.51
N PRO A 147 7.49 23.04 15.59
CA PRO A 147 7.93 23.75 14.39
C PRO A 147 8.95 22.89 13.66
N CYS A 148 8.54 22.29 12.54
CA CYS A 148 9.47 21.78 11.55
C CYS A 148 10.24 23.00 11.04
N THR A 149 11.50 23.14 11.46
CA THR A 149 12.41 24.15 10.91
C THR A 149 12.45 23.99 9.40
N ALA A 150 11.79 24.92 8.71
CA ALA A 150 12.00 25.14 7.30
C ALA A 150 13.48 25.50 7.12
N SER A 151 14.27 24.58 6.58
CA SER A 151 15.51 24.96 5.91
C SER A 151 15.10 25.87 4.77
N GLY A 152 15.24 27.17 5.00
CA GLY A 152 15.11 28.17 3.98
C GLY A 152 16.18 27.95 2.93
N GLU A 153 15.74 27.86 1.69
CA GLU A 153 16.50 28.42 0.57
C GLU A 153 15.51 29.25 -0.23
N ALA A 154 15.34 30.49 0.22
CA ALA A 154 14.86 31.55 -0.65
C ALA A 154 16.03 31.91 -1.59
N SER A 155 15.78 31.83 -2.89
CA SER A 155 16.55 32.54 -3.90
C SER A 155 15.61 33.03 -5.01
N PRO A 156 15.97 34.16 -5.67
CA PRO A 156 15.08 35.30 -5.71
C PRO A 156 14.27 35.43 -7.00
N GLU A 157 13.18 36.16 -6.83
CA GLU A 157 12.47 37.03 -7.79
C GLU A 157 13.24 37.37 -9.09
N GLN A 158 12.64 37.01 -10.23
CA GLN A 158 12.82 37.77 -11.49
C GLN A 158 11.46 38.21 -12.00
N THR A 159 11.27 39.53 -12.02
CA THR A 159 10.14 40.25 -12.59
C THR A 159 10.49 40.77 -13.99
N SER A 160 9.48 40.80 -14.86
CA SER A 160 9.27 41.64 -16.08
C SER A 160 9.85 41.22 -17.44
N PRO A 161 9.28 41.71 -18.57
CA PRO A 161 7.86 41.99 -18.91
C PRO A 161 7.47 41.59 -20.37
N GLN A 162 6.24 41.97 -20.80
CA GLN A 162 5.76 42.13 -22.21
C GLN A 162 5.41 40.84 -23.00
N SER A 163 4.39 40.74 -23.87
CA SER A 163 3.51 41.71 -24.55
C SER A 163 2.27 40.98 -25.13
N ALA A 164 1.28 41.78 -25.53
CA ALA A 164 0.02 41.43 -26.16
C ALA A 164 0.11 40.64 -27.48
N ALA A 165 -0.90 39.81 -27.72
CA ALA A 165 -1.56 39.57 -29.01
C ALA A 165 -2.96 39.00 -28.74
#